data_AF-A0A529W8X9-F1
#
_entry.id   AF-A0A529W8X9-F1
#
_cell.length_a   1.000
_cell.length_b   1.000
_cell.length_c   1.000
_cell.angle_alpha   90.00
_cell.angle_beta   90.00
_cell.angle_gamma   90.00
#
_symmetry.space_group_name_H-M   'P 1'
#
loop_
_entity.id
_entity.type
_entity.pdbx_description
1 polymer ?
#
loop_
_entity_poly.entity_id
_entity_poly.type
_entity_poly.pdbx_seq_one_letter_code
_entity_poly.pdbx_strand_id
1 'polypeptide(L)'
;DLVIAPLGPAAAGKAPFSEDVPQSLSRAALAAEPALWSGGKHLDFAGGDAGPQSVSIVPAVAPFARFLPCFDIEPATAVAMLVGAPPVPAPPFHGHDGGRGWAKA
;
A
#
# COMPACT_ATOMS: atom_id res chain seq x y z
N ASP A 1 4.85 -13.93 18.87
CA ASP A 1 3.94 -13.93 17.70
C ASP A 1 4.01 -12.59 17.00
N LEU A 2 4.23 -12.63 15.69
CA LEU A 2 4.30 -11.46 14.81
C LEU A 2 2.96 -11.33 14.08
N VAL A 3 2.32 -10.16 14.14
CA VAL A 3 1.01 -9.92 13.52
C VAL A 3 0.92 -8.55 12.88
N ILE A 4 0.13 -8.44 11.81
CA ILE A 4 -0.28 -7.15 11.24
C ILE A 4 -1.68 -6.84 11.75
N ALA A 5 -1.84 -5.69 12.40
CA ALA A 5 -3.11 -5.23 12.95
C ALA A 5 -3.17 -3.69 12.94
N PRO A 6 -4.37 -3.07 13.01
CA PRO A 6 -4.47 -1.61 13.07
C PRO A 6 -3.70 -1.03 14.25
N LEU A 7 -3.09 0.16 14.08
CA LEU A 7 -2.41 0.86 15.17
C LEU A 7 -3.35 1.11 16.37
N GLY A 8 -4.62 1.40 16.08
CA GLY A 8 -5.67 1.61 17.05
C GLY A 8 -5.68 3.02 17.68
N PRO A 9 -6.79 3.42 18.29
CA PRO A 9 -7.01 4.80 18.75
C PRO A 9 -6.07 5.23 19.87
N ALA A 10 -5.67 4.30 20.75
CA ALA A 10 -4.82 4.60 21.90
C ALA A 10 -3.38 4.99 21.49
N ALA A 11 -2.83 4.33 20.47
CA ALA A 11 -1.51 4.65 19.95
C ALA A 11 -1.57 5.82 18.95
N ALA A 12 -2.61 5.90 18.12
CA ALA A 12 -2.84 7.05 17.22
C ALA A 12 -2.97 8.39 17.97
N GLY A 13 -3.58 8.39 19.15
CA GLY A 13 -3.68 9.59 19.99
C GLY A 13 -2.34 10.16 20.48
N LYS A 14 -1.26 9.38 20.41
CA LYS A 14 0.10 9.76 20.83
C LYS A 14 0.98 10.22 19.67
N ALA A 15 0.49 10.15 18.43
CA ALA A 15 1.25 10.50 17.25
C ALA A 15 1.53 12.01 17.18
N PRO A 16 2.67 12.42 16.60
CA PRO A 16 2.99 13.82 16.40
C PRO A 16 1.98 14.50 15.48
N PHE A 17 1.74 15.79 15.71
CA PHE A 17 0.78 16.58 14.95
C PHE A 17 1.43 17.25 13.74
N SER A 18 0.68 17.32 12.64
CA SER A 18 0.92 18.25 11.53
C SER A 18 -0.15 19.35 11.61
N GLU A 19 0.25 20.60 11.33
CA GLU A 19 -0.69 21.73 11.25
C GLU A 19 -1.53 21.72 9.96
N ASP A 20 -1.11 20.94 8.96
CA ASP A 20 -1.73 20.91 7.63
C ASP A 20 -2.99 20.03 7.56
N VAL A 21 -3.22 19.19 8.57
CA VAL A 21 -4.32 18.20 8.59
C VAL A 21 -5.11 18.31 9.90
N PRO A 22 -6.46 18.40 9.86
CA PRO A 22 -7.28 18.37 11.05
C PRO A 22 -6.96 17.16 11.94
N GLN A 23 -6.75 17.40 13.24
CA GLN A 23 -6.29 16.37 14.17
C GLN A 23 -7.22 15.17 14.26
N SER A 24 -8.53 15.39 14.17
CA SER A 24 -9.52 14.30 14.18
C SER A 24 -9.34 13.36 12.98
N LEU A 25 -9.05 13.90 11.80
CA LEU A 25 -8.79 13.12 10.58
C LEU A 25 -7.46 12.40 10.67
N SER A 26 -6.40 13.09 11.09
CA SER A 26 -5.07 12.47 11.27
C SER A 26 -5.13 11.28 12.23
N ARG A 27 -5.78 11.44 13.41
CA ARG A 27 -5.92 10.34 14.38
C ARG A 27 -6.80 9.21 13.86
N ALA A 28 -7.89 9.52 13.14
CA ALA A 28 -8.76 8.49 12.58
C ALA A 28 -8.03 7.66 11.52
N ALA A 29 -7.27 8.30 10.64
CA ALA A 29 -6.43 7.62 9.66
C ALA A 29 -5.38 6.76 10.36
N LEU A 30 -4.59 7.34 11.26
CA LEU A 30 -3.57 6.62 12.02
C LEU A 30 -4.12 5.44 12.81
N ALA A 31 -5.32 5.54 13.37
CA ALA A 31 -5.93 4.42 14.11
C ALA A 31 -6.24 3.21 13.19
N ALA A 32 -6.51 3.46 11.91
CA ALA A 32 -6.75 2.44 10.89
C ALA A 32 -5.47 1.98 10.18
N GLU A 33 -4.37 2.73 10.31
CA GLU A 33 -3.10 2.39 9.66
C GLU A 33 -2.63 0.99 10.09
N PRO A 34 -2.32 0.10 9.12
CA PRO A 34 -1.77 -1.20 9.42
C PRO A 34 -0.39 -1.06 10.06
N ALA A 35 -0.18 -1.80 11.15
CA ALA A 35 1.06 -1.78 11.92
C ALA A 35 1.55 -3.19 12.23
N LEU A 36 2.86 -3.32 12.41
CA LEU A 36 3.52 -4.55 12.82
C LEU A 36 3.63 -4.64 14.33
N TRP A 37 3.22 -5.78 14.88
CA TRP A 37 3.20 -6.03 16.31
C TRP A 37 3.94 -7.31 16.63
N SER A 38 4.69 -7.30 17.75
CA SER A 38 5.25 -8.51 18.34
C SER A 38 5.01 -8.53 19.84
N GLY A 39 4.30 -9.56 20.33
CA GLY A 39 4.01 -9.69 21.76
C GLY A 39 3.28 -8.48 22.36
N GLY A 40 2.40 -7.83 21.59
CA GLY A 40 1.65 -6.63 22.01
C GLY A 40 2.44 -5.32 21.93
N LYS A 41 3.72 -5.35 21.55
CA LYS A 41 4.51 -4.15 21.29
C LYS A 41 4.38 -3.74 19.83
N HIS A 42 4.05 -2.47 19.60
CA HIS A 42 4.14 -1.84 18.28
C HIS A 42 5.61 -1.76 17.86
N LEU A 43 5.94 -2.35 16.71
CA LEU A 43 7.29 -2.32 16.15
C LEU A 43 7.42 -1.15 15.18
N ASP A 44 6.55 -1.09 14.18
CA ASP A 44 6.53 -0.06 13.14
C ASP A 44 5.21 -0.11 12.35
N PHE A 45 4.97 0.89 11.52
CA PHE A 45 3.96 0.82 10.48
C PHE A 45 4.28 -0.27 9.45
N ALA A 46 3.25 -0.84 8.85
CA ALA A 46 3.39 -1.79 7.76
C ALA A 46 4.05 -1.13 6.54
N GLY A 47 5.33 -1.42 6.32
CA GLY A 47 6.14 -0.80 5.27
C GLY A 47 6.97 0.40 5.72
N GLY A 48 7.06 0.65 7.03
CA GLY A 48 8.03 1.57 7.59
C GLY A 48 9.47 1.04 7.56
N ASP A 49 10.43 1.94 7.74
CA ASP A 49 11.88 1.67 7.74
C ASP A 49 12.48 1.80 9.16
N ALA A 50 11.73 1.49 10.23
CA ALA A 50 12.18 1.68 11.61
C ALA A 50 13.24 0.65 12.08
N GLY A 51 14.18 0.30 11.21
CA GLY A 51 15.35 -0.52 11.51
C GLY A 51 15.27 -1.95 10.97
N PRO A 52 16.31 -2.76 11.21
CA PRO A 52 16.39 -4.12 10.69
C PRO A 52 15.33 -5.00 11.34
N GLN A 53 14.19 -5.12 10.67
CA GLN A 53 13.15 -6.08 11.01
C GLN A 53 13.52 -7.45 10.45
N SER A 54 13.14 -8.52 11.15
CA SER A 54 13.30 -9.90 10.65
C SER A 54 12.39 -10.21 9.45
N VAL A 55 11.45 -9.31 9.15
CA VAL A 55 10.44 -9.44 8.10
C VAL A 55 10.28 -8.09 7.40
N SER A 56 10.15 -8.10 6.07
CA SER A 56 9.80 -6.92 5.28
C SER A 56 8.30 -6.89 5.04
N ILE A 57 7.70 -5.71 5.17
CA ILE A 57 6.30 -5.45 4.83
C ILE A 57 6.29 -4.45 3.69
N VAL A 58 5.49 -4.71 2.66
CA VAL A 58 5.41 -3.85 1.47
C VAL A 58 3.93 -3.58 1.17
N PRO A 59 3.53 -2.32 0.88
CA PRO A 59 2.18 -2.01 0.46
C PRO A 59 1.81 -2.81 -0.79
N ALA A 60 0.59 -3.35 -0.82
CA ALA A 60 0.07 -4.12 -1.94
C ALA A 60 -1.36 -3.70 -2.26
N VAL A 61 -1.67 -3.56 -3.54
CA VAL A 61 -3.00 -3.18 -4.01
C VAL A 61 -3.82 -4.43 -4.33
N ALA A 62 -4.76 -4.80 -3.47
CA ALA A 62 -5.67 -5.92 -3.74
C ALA A 62 -6.88 -5.48 -4.59
N PRO A 63 -7.39 -6.33 -5.51
CA PRO A 63 -6.89 -7.66 -5.86
C PRO A 63 -5.72 -7.65 -6.87
N PHE A 64 -5.37 -6.48 -7.42
CA PHE A 64 -4.44 -6.28 -8.53
C PHE A 64 -3.04 -6.87 -8.32
N ALA A 65 -2.57 -6.94 -7.08
CA ALA A 65 -1.30 -7.56 -6.71
C ALA A 65 -1.21 -9.04 -7.11
N ARG A 66 -2.35 -9.72 -7.30
CA ARG A 66 -2.42 -11.11 -7.77
C ARG A 66 -3.18 -11.26 -9.07
N PHE A 67 -4.25 -10.47 -9.24
CA PHE A 67 -5.15 -10.57 -10.38
C PHE A 67 -5.39 -9.17 -10.94
N LEU A 68 -4.58 -8.79 -11.94
CA LEU A 68 -4.75 -7.53 -12.64
C LEU A 68 -5.22 -7.80 -14.07
N PRO A 69 -6.51 -7.64 -14.37
CA PRO A 69 -6.97 -7.64 -15.75
C PRO A 69 -6.45 -6.40 -16.48
N CYS A 70 -6.24 -6.52 -17.80
CA CYS A 70 -5.58 -5.47 -18.58
C CYS A 70 -6.33 -4.13 -18.60
N PHE A 71 -7.67 -4.14 -18.48
CA PHE A 71 -8.46 -2.92 -18.44
C PHE A 71 -8.34 -2.16 -17.10
N ASP A 72 -7.83 -2.80 -16.05
CA ASP A 72 -7.63 -2.20 -14.73
C ASP A 72 -6.20 -1.65 -14.52
N ILE A 73 -5.35 -1.64 -15.54
CA ILE A 73 -3.95 -1.20 -15.40
C ILE A 73 -3.84 0.25 -14.91
N GLU A 74 -4.60 1.17 -15.51
CA GLU A 74 -4.59 2.58 -15.11
C GLU A 74 -5.08 2.78 -13.66
N PRO A 75 -6.26 2.28 -13.25
CA PRO A 75 -6.69 2.42 -11.85
C PRO A 75 -5.75 1.70 -10.87
N ALA A 76 -5.21 0.53 -11.22
CA ALA A 76 -4.24 -0.16 -10.38
C ALA A 76 -2.95 0.66 -10.19
N THR A 77 -2.48 1.31 -11.26
CA THR A 77 -1.29 2.17 -11.24
C THR A 77 -1.51 3.39 -10.36
N ALA A 78 -2.64 4.08 -10.52
CA ALA A 78 -3.00 5.24 -9.71
C ALA A 78 -3.05 4.90 -8.21
N VAL A 79 -3.70 3.78 -7.85
CA VAL A 79 -3.77 3.34 -6.46
C VAL A 79 -2.39 2.92 -5.94
N ALA A 80 -1.58 2.22 -6.73
CA ALA A 80 -0.23 1.84 -6.34
C ALA A 80 0.63 3.06 -6.03
N MET A 81 0.57 4.10 -6.87
CA MET A 81 1.25 5.38 -6.62
C MET A 81 0.73 6.06 -5.35
N LEU A 82 -0.59 6.07 -5.13
CA LEU A 82 -1.20 6.70 -3.97
C LEU A 82 -0.75 6.08 -2.64
N VAL A 83 -0.62 4.75 -2.60
CA VAL A 83 -0.25 4.02 -1.37
C VAL A 83 1.25 3.70 -1.27
N GLY A 84 2.06 4.13 -2.25
CA GLY A 84 3.48 3.82 -2.31
C GLY A 84 3.80 2.33 -2.54
N ALA A 85 2.88 1.58 -3.18
CA ALA A 85 3.12 0.20 -3.56
C ALA A 85 4.11 0.10 -4.75
N PRO A 86 4.76 -1.06 -4.95
CA PRO A 86 5.58 -1.30 -6.13
C PRO A 86 4.81 -1.04 -7.44
N PRO A 87 5.49 -0.60 -8.51
CA PRO A 87 4.86 -0.38 -9.81
C PRO A 87 4.16 -1.63 -10.34
N VAL A 88 3.03 -1.41 -11.00
CA VAL A 88 2.27 -2.47 -11.68
C VAL A 88 3.13 -3.08 -12.79
N PRO A 89 3.24 -4.41 -12.88
CA PRO A 89 3.99 -5.05 -13.96
C PRO A 89 3.33 -4.79 -15.32
N ALA A 90 4.15 -4.63 -16.35
CA ALA A 90 3.64 -4.49 -17.71
C ALA A 90 2.83 -5.74 -18.13
N PRO A 91 1.74 -5.58 -18.91
CA PRO A 91 0.99 -6.72 -19.41
C PRO A 91 1.89 -7.62 -20.28
N PRO A 92 1.66 -8.94 -20.27
CA PRO A 92 2.56 -9.93 -20.89
C PRO A 92 2.71 -9.77 -22.41
N PHE A 93 1.75 -9.12 -23.07
CA PHE A 93 1.77 -8.83 -24.51
C PHE A 93 1.94 -7.33 -24.81
N HIS A 94 2.45 -6.55 -23.87
CA HIS A 94 2.73 -5.14 -24.11
C HIS A 94 3.73 -5.01 -25.29
N GLY A 95 3.34 -4.25 -26.32
CA GLY A 95 4.20 -4.01 -27.50
C GLY A 95 4.29 -5.15 -28.51
N HIS A 96 3.58 -6.28 -28.34
CA HIS A 96 3.66 -7.42 -29.27
C HIS A 96 3.21 -7.06 -30.71
N ASP A 97 2.29 -6.12 -30.86
CA ASP A 97 1.82 -5.64 -32.16
C ASP A 97 2.73 -4.58 -32.78
N GLY A 98 3.79 -4.14 -32.09
CA GLY A 98 4.65 -3.04 -32.55
C GLY A 98 3.89 -1.74 -32.80
N GLY A 99 2.76 -1.52 -32.10
CA GLY A 99 1.87 -0.39 -32.31
C GLY A 99 1.01 -0.46 -33.58
N ARG A 100 1.05 -1.57 -34.33
CA ARG A 100 0.18 -1.76 -35.49
C ARG A 100 -1.19 -2.20 -35.00
N GLY A 101 -2.16 -1.30 -35.05
CA GLY A 101 -3.56 -1.64 -34.77
C GLY A 101 -3.98 -2.83 -35.61
N TRP A 102 -4.64 -3.81 -34.98
CA TRP A 102 -5.23 -4.95 -35.67
C TRP A 102 -6.24 -4.45 -36.72
N ALA A 103 -5.80 -4.34 -37.97
CA ALA A 103 -6.70 -4.24 -39.08
C ALA A 103 -7.42 -5.58 -39.18
N LYS A 104 -8.74 -5.58 -38.98
CA LYS A 104 -9.59 -6.73 -39.32
C LYS A 104 -9.39 -7.02 -40.81
N ALA A 105 -8.76 -8.16 -41.11
CA ALA A 105 -8.79 -8.76 -42.44
C ALA A 105 -10.17 -9.37 -42.71
#